data_AF-A0A8C6SIE9-F1
#
_entry.id   AF-A0A8C6SIE9-F1
#
_cell.length_a   1.000
_cell.length_b   1.000
_cell.length_c   1.000
_cell.angle_alpha   90.00
_cell.angle_beta   90.00
_cell.angle_gamma   90.00
#
_symmetry.space_group_name_H-M   'P 1'
#
loop_
_entity.id
_entity.type
_entity.pdbx_description
1 polymer ?
#
loop_
_entity_poly.entity_id
_entity_poly.type
_entity_poly.pdbx_seq_one_letter_code
_entity_poly.pdbx_strand_id
1 'polypeptide(L)'
;MPYHCVAYGCGKTAEDGVTLFKFPKDREEFSKWERQVQRTRPNWVASSASHLCHEHFGWEYFYPGTLKLRVGAVPTVFDRPDKKIYKYLRIQHDSSRRDAIFRSSFRTCSK
;
A
#
# COMPACT_ATOMS: atom_id res chain seq x y z
N MET A 1 21.47 -13.69 -10.06
CA MET A 1 21.04 -12.70 -9.05
C MET A 1 19.55 -12.45 -9.25
N PRO A 2 18.65 -12.96 -8.39
CA PRO A 2 17.22 -12.68 -8.53
C PRO A 2 16.95 -11.20 -8.33
N TYR A 3 16.02 -10.63 -9.10
CA TYR A 3 15.55 -9.28 -8.88
C TYR A 3 14.68 -9.24 -7.63
N HIS A 4 14.77 -8.17 -6.85
CA HIS A 4 13.98 -7.95 -5.65
C HIS A 4 13.16 -6.66 -5.77
N CYS A 5 12.06 -6.59 -5.01
CA CYS A 5 11.22 -5.41 -4.92
C CYS A 5 11.98 -4.26 -4.25
N VAL A 6 12.06 -3.11 -4.92
CA VAL A 6 12.80 -1.93 -4.44
C VAL A 6 12.07 -1.11 -3.38
N ALA A 7 10.77 -1.39 -3.17
CA ALA A 7 9.96 -0.72 -2.17
C ALA A 7 10.53 -0.93 -0.76
N TYR A 8 10.53 0.14 0.04
CA TYR A 8 11.04 0.10 1.41
C TYR A 8 10.30 -0.95 2.25
N GLY A 9 11.05 -1.84 2.90
CA GLY A 9 10.48 -2.89 3.76
C GLY A 9 9.82 -4.07 3.04
N CYS A 10 9.80 -4.11 1.70
CA CYS A 10 9.25 -5.23 0.95
C CYS A 10 10.32 -6.30 0.66
N GLY A 11 11.32 -5.99 -0.17
CA GLY A 11 12.43 -6.91 -0.45
C GLY A 11 12.08 -8.25 -1.12
N LYS A 12 10.79 -8.50 -1.42
CA LYS A 12 10.32 -9.75 -2.00
C LYS A 12 10.90 -10.00 -3.38
N THR A 13 11.12 -11.27 -3.69
CA THR A 13 11.67 -11.79 -4.94
C THR A 13 10.63 -12.65 -5.65
N ALA A 14 10.93 -13.10 -6.88
CA ALA A 14 10.06 -14.04 -7.58
C ALA A 14 9.88 -15.38 -6.82
N GLU A 15 10.81 -15.74 -5.95
CA GLU A 15 10.78 -16.96 -5.14
C GLU A 15 9.71 -16.87 -4.02
N ASP A 16 9.38 -15.66 -3.58
CA ASP A 16 8.31 -15.39 -2.61
C ASP A 16 6.89 -15.49 -3.22
N GLY A 17 6.78 -15.95 -4.48
CA GLY A 17 5.50 -16.08 -5.18
C GLY A 17 4.90 -14.76 -5.67
N VAL A 18 5.67 -13.67 -5.66
CA VAL A 18 5.22 -12.38 -6.19
C VAL A 18 5.67 -12.16 -7.63
N THR A 19 4.77 -11.58 -8.44
CA THR A 19 5.17 -11.06 -9.75
C THR A 19 5.85 -9.71 -9.61
N LEU A 20 7.05 -9.60 -10.19
CA LEU A 20 7.85 -8.39 -10.24
C LEU A 20 7.65 -7.68 -11.59
N PHE A 21 7.37 -6.38 -11.54
CA PHE A 21 7.23 -5.52 -12.69
C PHE A 21 8.45 -4.63 -12.85
N LYS A 22 8.92 -4.55 -14.10
CA LYS A 22 9.96 -3.61 -14.51
C LYS A 22 9.40 -2.21 -14.58
N PHE A 23 10.27 -1.22 -14.38
CA PHE A 23 9.90 0.16 -14.61
C PHE A 23 9.49 0.38 -16.08
N PRO A 24 8.45 1.21 -16.32
CA PRO A 24 7.99 1.50 -17.67
C PRO A 24 9.07 2.20 -18.50
N LYS A 25 9.04 2.01 -19.81
CA LYS A 25 9.97 2.66 -20.76
C LYS A 25 9.67 4.14 -20.94
N ASP A 26 8.43 4.53 -20.72
CA ASP A 26 7.99 5.92 -20.81
C ASP A 26 8.59 6.75 -19.67
N ARG A 27 9.20 7.90 -20.01
CA ARG A 27 9.90 8.73 -19.03
C ARG A 27 8.97 9.34 -17.99
N GLU A 28 7.75 9.68 -18.37
CA GLU A 28 6.79 10.29 -17.44
C GLU A 28 6.29 9.27 -16.43
N GLU A 29 5.94 8.06 -16.89
CA GLU A 29 5.57 6.97 -16.00
C GLU A 29 6.73 6.52 -15.11
N PHE A 30 7.94 6.45 -15.68
CA PHE A 30 9.17 6.13 -14.95
C PHE A 30 9.39 7.11 -13.79
N SER A 31 9.29 8.41 -14.05
CA SER A 31 9.44 9.45 -13.03
C SER A 31 8.30 9.42 -12.00
N LYS A 32 7.06 9.04 -12.37
CA LYS A 32 5.97 8.82 -11.41
C LYS A 32 6.30 7.68 -10.44
N TRP A 33 6.79 6.56 -10.96
CA TRP A 33 7.17 5.40 -10.14
C TRP A 33 8.35 5.73 -9.22
N GLU A 34 9.38 6.36 -9.77
CA GLU A 34 10.56 6.79 -9.02
C GLU A 34 10.17 7.70 -7.86
N ARG A 35 9.42 8.77 -8.14
CA ARG A 35 8.95 9.70 -7.10
C ARG A 35 8.19 9.00 -6.01
N GLN A 36 7.37 8.01 -6.35
CA GLN A 36 6.61 7.29 -5.34
C GLN A 36 7.52 6.42 -4.44
N VAL A 37 8.51 5.72 -5.01
CA VAL A 37 9.49 4.98 -4.21
C VAL A 37 10.29 5.94 -3.33
N GLN A 38 10.67 7.11 -3.86
CA GLN A 38 11.38 8.17 -3.13
C GLN A 38 10.60 8.69 -1.91
N ARG A 39 9.26 8.60 -1.90
CA ARG A 39 8.46 8.94 -0.70
C ARG A 39 8.76 8.04 0.48
N THR A 40 9.21 6.81 0.23
CA THR A 40 9.62 5.86 1.28
C THR A 40 11.13 5.75 1.45
N ARG A 41 11.89 6.06 0.41
CA ARG A 41 13.36 6.02 0.40
C ARG A 41 13.92 7.36 -0.08
N PRO A 42 14.19 8.32 0.82
CA PRO A 42 14.75 9.60 0.41
C PRO A 42 16.09 9.39 -0.30
N ASN A 43 16.35 10.16 -1.36
CA ASN A 43 17.56 10.10 -2.19
C ASN A 43 17.78 8.80 -2.98
N TRP A 44 16.78 7.92 -3.07
CA TRP A 44 16.87 6.75 -3.93
C TRP A 44 16.64 7.13 -5.40
N VAL A 45 17.43 6.57 -6.31
CA VAL A 45 17.33 6.82 -7.76
C VAL A 45 16.91 5.54 -8.45
N ALA A 46 15.88 5.63 -9.29
CA ALA A 46 15.40 4.49 -10.04
C ALA A 46 16.39 4.13 -11.15
N SER A 47 16.71 2.84 -11.24
CA SER A 47 17.47 2.26 -12.35
C SER A 47 16.53 1.44 -13.24
N SER A 48 16.85 1.27 -14.52
CA SER A 48 16.07 0.42 -15.44
C SER A 48 15.99 -1.06 -15.00
N ALA A 49 16.92 -1.51 -14.15
CA ALA A 49 16.92 -2.82 -13.51
C ALA A 49 16.09 -2.89 -12.21
N SER A 50 15.44 -1.79 -11.81
CA SER A 50 14.60 -1.75 -10.62
C SER A 50 13.26 -2.43 -10.88
N HIS A 51 12.73 -3.12 -9.86
CA HIS A 51 11.47 -3.85 -9.96
C HIS A 51 10.57 -3.58 -8.76
N LEU A 52 9.25 -3.59 -8.98
CA LEU A 52 8.23 -3.51 -7.93
C LEU A 52 7.29 -4.72 -8.01
N CYS A 53 6.90 -5.30 -6.88
CA CYS A 53 5.96 -6.40 -6.86
C CYS A 53 4.50 -5.92 -7.07
N HIS A 54 3.64 -6.84 -7.50
CA HIS A 54 2.21 -6.59 -7.74
C HIS A 54 1.46 -6.00 -6.54
N GLU A 55 1.88 -6.29 -5.31
CA GLU A 55 1.26 -5.78 -4.07
C GLU A 55 1.34 -4.25 -3.93
N HIS A 56 2.27 -3.59 -4.63
CA HIS A 56 2.40 -2.14 -4.61
C HIS A 56 1.45 -1.42 -5.57
N PHE A 57 0.73 -2.17 -6.41
CA PHE A 57 -0.22 -1.65 -7.38
C PHE A 57 -1.65 -1.97 -6.95
N GLY A 58 -2.55 -0.99 -7.12
CA GLY A 58 -3.97 -1.24 -6.93
C GLY A 58 -4.48 -2.24 -7.97
N TRP A 59 -5.39 -3.14 -7.56
CA TRP A 59 -6.02 -4.12 -8.43
C TRP A 59 -6.74 -3.51 -9.64
N GLU A 60 -7.17 -2.24 -9.51
CA GLU A 60 -7.77 -1.43 -10.57
C GLU A 60 -6.87 -1.23 -11.80
N TYR A 61 -5.55 -1.26 -11.61
CA TYR A 61 -4.57 -1.07 -12.66
C TYR A 61 -4.24 -2.35 -13.42
N PHE A 62 -4.78 -3.49 -12.99
CA PHE A 62 -4.59 -4.76 -13.68
C PHE A 62 -5.70 -5.03 -14.69
N TYR A 63 -5.40 -5.82 -15.71
CA TYR A 63 -6.43 -6.38 -16.58
C TYR A 63 -7.13 -7.55 -15.88
N PRO A 64 -8.46 -7.65 -15.98
CA PRO A 64 -9.20 -8.73 -15.33
C PRO A 64 -8.67 -10.10 -15.77
N GLY A 65 -8.36 -10.96 -14.80
CA GLY A 65 -7.82 -12.30 -15.06
C GLY A 65 -6.34 -12.37 -15.41
N THR A 66 -5.58 -11.26 -15.38
CA THR A 66 -4.13 -11.29 -15.64
C THR A 66 -3.35 -10.36 -14.73
N LEU A 67 -2.09 -10.71 -14.44
CA LEU A 67 -1.14 -9.84 -13.74
C LEU A 67 -0.41 -8.92 -14.72
N LYS A 68 -1.14 -8.30 -15.66
CA LYS A 68 -0.59 -7.30 -16.57
C LYS A 68 -1.05 -5.92 -16.15
N LEU A 69 -0.10 -5.00 -15.98
CA LEU A 69 -0.38 -3.60 -15.65
C LEU A 69 -0.88 -2.86 -16.89
N ARG A 70 -1.89 -2.00 -16.70
CA ARG A 70 -2.36 -1.03 -17.68
C ARG A 70 -1.34 0.09 -17.86
N VAL A 71 -1.37 0.73 -19.03
CA VAL A 71 -0.63 1.97 -19.28
C VAL A 71 -1.16 3.04 -18.32
N GLY A 72 -0.26 3.78 -17.67
CA GLY A 72 -0.59 4.76 -16.64
C GLY A 72 -0.74 4.20 -15.24
N ALA A 73 -0.47 2.90 -15.02
CA ALA A 73 -0.43 2.34 -13.68
C ALA A 73 0.66 3.01 -12.84
N VAL A 74 0.34 3.37 -11.61
CA VAL A 74 1.30 3.96 -10.67
C VAL A 74 1.28 3.11 -9.41
N PRO A 75 2.44 2.77 -8.82
CA PRO A 75 2.43 2.08 -7.54
C PRO A 75 1.85 3.05 -6.50
N THR A 76 0.82 2.67 -5.76
CA THR A 76 0.15 3.55 -4.79
C THR A 76 0.28 3.04 -3.36
N VAL A 77 0.50 1.73 -3.21
CA VAL A 77 0.51 1.03 -1.92
C VAL A 77 1.95 0.93 -1.42
N PHE A 78 2.27 1.70 -0.38
CA PHE A 78 3.57 1.66 0.29
C PHE A 78 3.36 1.74 1.79
N ASP A 79 4.06 0.88 2.54
CA ASP A 79 4.07 0.95 4.00
C ASP A 79 4.87 2.15 4.47
N ARG A 80 4.15 3.19 4.87
CA ARG A 80 4.70 4.44 5.37
C ARG A 80 4.78 4.41 6.88
N PRO A 81 5.97 4.62 7.49
CA PRO A 81 6.10 4.66 8.93
C PRO A 81 5.28 5.82 9.55
N ASP A 82 5.10 6.94 8.83
CA ASP A 82 4.37 8.13 9.31
C ASP A 82 2.86 7.92 9.48
N LYS A 83 2.25 6.93 8.82
CA LYS A 83 0.79 6.73 8.84
C LYS A 83 0.29 5.82 9.96
N LYS A 84 1.17 5.13 10.70
CA LYS A 84 0.74 4.25 11.80
C LYS A 84 0.14 5.02 12.99
N ILE A 85 0.51 6.28 13.16
CA ILE A 85 0.02 7.14 14.26
C ILE A 85 -1.49 7.42 14.14
N TYR A 86 -1.98 7.78 12.95
CA TYR A 86 -3.38 8.20 12.76
C TYR A 86 -4.41 7.05 12.78
N LYS A 87 -4.02 5.81 12.42
CA LYS A 87 -4.92 4.65 12.51
C LYS A 87 -5.15 4.22 13.96
N TYR A 88 -4.11 4.28 14.81
CA TYR A 88 -4.24 3.94 16.23
C TYR A 88 -5.11 4.96 16.98
N LEU A 89 -4.90 6.26 16.73
CA LEU A 89 -5.71 7.33 17.33
C LEU A 89 -7.19 7.25 16.94
N ARG A 90 -7.50 6.88 15.68
CA ARG A 90 -8.90 6.72 15.22
C ARG A 90 -9.62 5.54 15.90
N ILE A 91 -8.90 4.46 16.20
CA ILE A 91 -9.45 3.29 16.90
C ILE A 91 -9.71 3.61 18.38
N GLN A 92 -8.82 4.37 19.03
CA GLN A 92 -8.99 4.79 20.44
C GLN A 92 -10.21 5.70 20.63
N HIS A 93 -10.48 6.61 19.69
CA HIS A 93 -11.63 7.52 19.76
C HIS A 93 -12.98 6.82 19.46
N ASP A 94 -12.99 5.72 18.69
CA ASP A 94 -14.19 4.94 18.40
C ASP A 94 -14.56 3.98 19.55
N SER A 95 -13.57 3.44 20.27
CA SER A 95 -13.79 2.63 21.48
C SER A 95 -14.59 3.39 22.54
N SER A 96 -14.25 4.66 22.77
CA SER A 96 -14.95 5.51 23.76
C SER A 96 -16.41 5.82 23.37
N ARG A 97 -16.78 5.74 22.09
CA ARG A 97 -18.18 5.93 21.64
C ARG A 97 -19.02 4.66 21.73
N ARG A 98 -18.43 3.47 21.68
CA ARG A 98 -19.19 2.20 21.84
C ARG A 98 -19.57 1.93 23.28
N ASP A 99 -18.83 2.43 24.26
CA ASP A 99 -19.18 2.31 25.68
C ASP A 99 -20.34 3.22 26.13
N ALA A 100 -20.76 4.18 25.30
CA ALA A 100 -21.87 5.10 25.60
C ALA A 100 -23.26 4.61 25.12
N ILE A 101 -23.34 3.53 24.32
CA ILE A 101 -24.63 3.02 23.80
C ILE A 101 -25.14 1.81 24.62
N PHE A 102 -24.28 1.15 25.40
CA PHE A 102 -24.65 -0.04 26.20
C PHE A 102 -24.84 0.26 27.69
N ARG A 103 -25.41 1.41 28.04
CA ARG A 103 -25.86 1.68 29.43
C ARG A 103 -27.28 2.23 29.55
N SER A 104 -28.06 2.19 28.47
CA SER A 104 -29.48 2.57 28.49
C SER A 104 -30.35 1.50 27.82
N SER A 105 -30.28 0.26 28.30
CA SER A 105 -31.35 -0.72 28.07
C SER A 105 -31.25 -1.89 29.04
N PHE A 106 -31.62 -1.64 30.30
CA PHE A 106 -32.24 -2.66 31.14
C PHE A 106 -33.35 -2.02 31.98
N ARG A 107 -34.59 -2.28 31.54
CA ARG A 107 -35.77 -2.66 32.36
C ARG A 107 -36.31 -1.60 33.34
N THR A 108 -37.37 -0.87 32.98
CA THR A 108 -38.82 -1.21 33.08
C THR A 108 -39.46 -0.97 34.46
N CYS A 109 -40.49 -0.13 34.45
CA CYS A 109 -41.84 -0.31 35.05
C CYS A 109 -42.01 -0.40 36.59
N SER A 110 -42.70 0.62 37.12
CA SER A 110 -43.76 0.60 38.15
C SER A 110 -43.53 -0.02 39.53
N LYS A 111 -43.60 0.82 40.57
CA LYS A 111 -44.80 1.02 41.40
C LYS A 111 -44.65 2.26 42.28
#